data_AF-A0A497RI10-F1
#
_entry.id   AF-A0A497RI10-F1
#
_cell.length_a   1.000
_cell.length_b   1.000
_cell.length_c   1.000
_cell.angle_alpha   90.00
_cell.angle_beta   90.00
_cell.angle_gamma   90.00
#
_symmetry.space_group_name_H-M   'P 1'
#
loop_
_entity.id
_entity.type
_entity.pdbx_description
1 polymer ?
#
loop_
_entity_poly.entity_id
_entity_poly.type
_entity_poly.pdbx_seq_one_letter_code
_entity_poly.pdbx_strand_id
1 'polypeptide(L)'
;MVSVILRIKDHCIETAAKRKYNELVNALIKEDNPEKEKELSIILHFLKEADFKKLRKQGYDGNKELIVEVFEDGGVREVINEENSDSIG
;
A
#
# COMPACT_ATOMS: atom_id res chain seq x y z
N MET A 1 -12.76 -3.10 -8.89
CA MET A 1 -11.39 -2.60 -9.10
C MET A 1 -10.53 -3.29 -8.06
N VAL A 2 -9.38 -3.85 -8.45
CA VAL A 2 -8.47 -4.49 -7.49
C VAL A 2 -7.49 -3.42 -7.00
N SER A 3 -7.28 -3.36 -5.70
CA SER A 3 -6.38 -2.41 -5.05
C SER A 3 -5.64 -3.13 -3.92
N VAL A 4 -4.50 -2.58 -3.51
CA VAL A 4 -3.69 -3.15 -2.44
C VAL A 4 -3.53 -2.15 -1.31
N ILE A 5 -3.96 -2.56 -0.12
CA ILE A 5 -3.77 -1.78 1.11
C ILE A 5 -2.35 -1.99 1.62
N LEU A 6 -1.61 -0.89 1.79
CA LEU A 6 -0.31 -0.83 2.44
C LEU A 6 -0.41 -0.04 3.74
N ARG A 7 0.13 -0.61 4.82
CA ARG A 7 0.28 0.08 6.09
C ARG A 7 1.70 0.58 6.23
N ILE A 8 1.85 1.89 6.30
CA ILE A 8 3.11 2.60 6.49
C ILE A 8 3.22 2.92 7.98
N LYS A 9 4.16 2.30 8.68
CA LYS A 9 4.37 2.53 10.12
C LYS A 9 5.83 2.29 10.49
N ASP A 10 6.54 3.31 10.97
CA ASP A 10 7.96 3.22 11.32
C ASP A 10 8.89 2.90 10.13
N HIS A 11 8.37 2.90 8.91
CA HIS A 11 9.11 2.66 7.67
C HIS A 11 8.43 3.34 6.49
N CYS A 12 9.20 3.67 5.44
CA CYS A 12 8.67 4.33 4.26
C CYS A 12 7.80 3.41 3.39
N ILE A 13 6.97 4.00 2.52
CA ILE A 13 6.07 3.29 1.61
C ILE A 13 6.74 2.23 0.74
N GLU A 14 8.00 2.45 0.35
CA GLU A 14 8.80 1.47 -0.39
C GLU A 14 9.01 0.18 0.41
N THR A 15 9.33 0.32 1.69
CA THR A 15 9.50 -0.82 2.60
C THR A 15 8.17 -1.54 2.83
N ALA A 16 7.07 -0.78 2.96
CA ALA A 16 5.73 -1.35 3.12
C ALA A 16 5.34 -2.17 1.89
N ALA A 17 5.55 -1.62 0.69
CA ALA A 17 5.29 -2.29 -0.58
C ALA A 17 6.16 -3.56 -0.75
N LYS A 18 7.46 -3.51 -0.42
CA LYS A 18 8.35 -4.68 -0.45
C LYS A 18 7.92 -5.78 0.51
N ARG A 19 7.44 -5.42 1.71
CA ARG A 19 6.89 -6.40 2.66
C ARG A 19 5.66 -7.08 2.09
N LYS A 20 4.70 -6.30 1.58
CA LYS A 20 3.48 -6.82 0.97
C LYS A 20 3.76 -7.69 -0.24
N TYR A 21 4.73 -7.32 -1.08
CA TYR A 21 5.23 -8.14 -2.18
C TYR A 21 5.67 -9.52 -1.69
N ASN A 22 6.55 -9.57 -0.67
CA ASN A 22 7.03 -10.85 -0.12
C ASN A 22 5.90 -11.68 0.50
N GLU A 23 4.92 -11.05 1.14
CA GLU A 23 3.74 -11.74 1.66
C GLU A 23 2.90 -12.38 0.55
N LEU A 24 2.64 -11.63 -0.54
CA LEU A 24 1.88 -12.11 -1.69
C LEU A 24 2.62 -13.23 -2.42
N VAL A 25 3.92 -13.08 -2.66
CA VAL A 25 4.76 -14.14 -3.25
C VAL A 25 4.74 -15.40 -2.39
N ASN A 26 4.95 -15.28 -1.07
CA ASN A 26 4.91 -16.43 -0.17
C ASN A 26 3.52 -17.08 -0.13
N ALA A 27 2.46 -16.31 -0.27
CA ALA A 27 1.11 -16.85 -0.34
C ALA A 27 0.87 -17.61 -1.65
N LEU A 28 1.30 -17.05 -2.79
CA LEU A 28 1.16 -17.67 -4.12
C LEU A 28 2.00 -18.95 -4.27
N ILE A 29 3.16 -19.02 -3.60
CA ILE A 29 3.97 -20.25 -3.55
C ILE A 29 3.22 -21.37 -2.81
N LYS A 30 2.39 -21.04 -1.83
CA LYS A 30 1.65 -22.02 -1.00
C LYS A 30 0.33 -22.44 -1.63
N GLU A 31 -0.35 -21.51 -2.28
CA GLU A 31 -1.69 -21.70 -2.82
C GLU A 31 -1.86 -20.84 -4.07
N ASP A 32 -2.31 -21.46 -5.15
CA ASP A 32 -2.66 -20.74 -6.38
C ASP A 32 -3.91 -19.89 -6.13
N ASN A 33 -3.75 -18.57 -6.14
CA ASN A 33 -4.81 -17.63 -5.83
C ASN A 33 -4.80 -16.47 -6.83
N PRO A 34 -5.72 -16.44 -7.80
CA PRO A 34 -5.73 -15.45 -8.88
C PRO A 34 -6.02 -14.03 -8.40
N GLU A 35 -6.60 -13.84 -7.22
CA GLU A 35 -6.78 -12.51 -6.64
C GLU A 35 -5.45 -11.95 -6.13
N LYS A 36 -4.67 -12.78 -5.43
CA LYS A 36 -3.34 -12.40 -4.94
C LYS A 36 -2.34 -12.17 -6.07
N GLU A 37 -2.48 -12.88 -7.20
CA GLU A 37 -1.68 -12.61 -8.40
C GLU A 37 -1.93 -11.19 -8.94
N LYS A 38 -3.19 -10.74 -8.95
CA LYS A 38 -3.53 -9.36 -9.35
C LYS A 38 -2.96 -8.35 -8.37
N GLU A 39 -3.11 -8.58 -7.06
CA GLU A 39 -2.48 -7.73 -6.04
C GLU A 39 -0.96 -7.66 -6.22
N LEU A 40 -0.32 -8.80 -6.53
CA LEU A 40 1.13 -8.87 -6.75
C LEU A 40 1.54 -8.00 -7.95
N SER A 41 0.79 -8.09 -9.05
CA SER A 41 1.02 -7.28 -10.24
C SER A 41 0.96 -5.77 -9.94
N ILE A 42 -0.05 -5.35 -9.15
CA ILE A 42 -0.20 -3.95 -8.71
C ILE A 42 1.01 -3.50 -7.91
N ILE A 43 1.43 -4.27 -6.90
CA ILE A 43 2.60 -3.94 -6.08
C ILE A 43 3.88 -3.93 -6.90
N LEU A 44 4.05 -4.86 -7.84
CA LEU A 44 5.22 -4.90 -8.72
C LEU A 44 5.27 -3.66 -9.63
N HIS A 45 4.13 -3.27 -10.21
CA HIS A 45 4.01 -2.07 -11.02
C HIS A 45 4.32 -0.81 -10.20
N PHE A 46 3.71 -0.70 -9.02
CA PHE A 46 3.98 0.38 -8.08
C PHE A 46 5.46 0.45 -7.69
N LEU A 47 6.10 -0.69 -7.40
CA LEU A 47 7.52 -0.72 -7.04
C LEU A 47 8.45 -0.25 -8.17
N LYS A 48 8.00 -0.37 -9.42
CA LYS A 48 8.79 -0.07 -10.62
C LYS A 48 8.58 1.36 -11.12
N GLU A 49 7.35 1.86 -11.09
CA GLU A 49 6.97 3.16 -11.64
C GLU A 49 6.89 4.27 -10.58
N ALA A 50 6.69 3.92 -9.30
CA ALA A 50 6.47 4.94 -8.28
C ALA A 50 7.72 5.78 -7.99
N ASP A 51 7.52 7.10 -7.92
CA ASP A 51 8.54 8.02 -7.45
C ASP A 51 8.56 8.08 -5.92
N PHE A 52 9.32 7.16 -5.30
CA PHE A 52 9.47 7.11 -3.84
C PHE A 52 10.04 8.39 -3.24
N LYS A 53 10.84 9.14 -4.00
CA LYS A 53 11.41 10.40 -3.52
C LYS A 53 10.32 11.45 -3.38
N LYS A 54 9.37 11.50 -4.32
CA LYS A 54 8.18 12.36 -4.24
C LYS A 54 7.24 11.89 -3.13
N LEU A 55 6.98 10.59 -3.01
CA LEU A 55 6.10 10.03 -1.99
C LEU A 55 6.61 10.30 -0.57
N ARG A 56 7.91 10.09 -0.31
CA ARG A 56 8.49 10.42 1.01
C ARG A 56 8.33 11.90 1.36
N LYS A 57 8.47 12.82 0.37
CA LYS A 57 8.21 14.25 0.57
C LYS A 57 6.75 14.60 0.85
N GLN A 58 5.81 13.74 0.42
CA GLN A 58 4.38 13.91 0.68
C GLN A 58 3.94 13.39 2.05
N GLY A 59 4.84 12.76 2.83
CA GLY A 59 4.54 12.23 4.16
C GLY A 59 4.48 10.71 4.25
N TYR A 60 4.73 10.00 3.15
CA TYR A 60 4.78 8.54 3.11
C TYR A 60 6.16 7.98 3.57
N ASP A 61 6.76 8.60 4.57
CA ASP A 61 8.10 8.31 5.09
C ASP A 61 8.10 7.39 6.34
N GLY A 62 6.93 7.17 6.94
CA GLY A 62 6.76 6.36 8.14
C GLY A 62 6.87 7.13 9.44
N ASN A 63 7.02 8.47 9.41
CA ASN A 63 6.94 9.32 10.60
C ASN A 63 5.53 9.34 11.21
N LYS A 64 4.51 9.09 10.39
CA LYS A 64 3.14 8.89 10.83
C LYS A 64 2.65 7.54 10.35
N GLU A 65 1.82 6.92 11.17
CA GLU A 65 1.10 5.73 10.76
C GLU A 65 0.06 6.13 9.72
N LEU A 66 0.19 5.60 8.50
CA LEU A 66 -0.69 5.87 7.37
C LEU A 66 -1.13 4.53 6.77
N ILE A 67 -2.42 4.44 6.45
CA ILE A 67 -2.94 3.37 5.62
C ILE A 67 -3.15 3.96 4.24
N VAL A 68 -2.56 3.35 3.24
CA VAL A 68 -2.66 3.81 1.86
C VAL A 68 -3.17 2.69 0.97
N GLU A 69 -3.98 3.06 0.01
CA GLU A 69 -4.49 2.17 -1.02
C GLU A 69 -3.74 2.45 -2.32
N VAL A 70 -3.19 1.40 -2.91
CA VAL A 70 -2.48 1.42 -4.20
C VAL A 70 -3.37 0.81 -5.27
N PHE A 71 -3.53 1.53 -6.37
CA PHE A 71 -4.38 1.14 -7.49
C PHE A 71 -3.54 0.60 -8.67
N GLU A 72 -4.20 -0.10 -9.60
CA GLU A 72 -3.58 -0.66 -10.81
C GLU A 72 -2.84 0.37 -11.68
N ASP A 73 -3.25 1.64 -11.65
CA ASP A 73 -2.61 2.74 -12.38
C ASP A 73 -1.38 3.33 -11.67
N GLY A 74 -0.97 2.73 -10.54
CA GLY A 74 0.10 3.25 -9.68
C GLY A 74 -0.33 4.43 -8.81
N GLY A 75 -1.62 4.81 -8.85
CA GLY A 75 -2.19 5.80 -7.96
C GLY A 75 -2.11 5.35 -6.50
N VAL A 76 -1.89 6.31 -5.60
CA VAL A 76 -1.88 6.07 -4.15
C VAL A 76 -2.86 7.04 -3.50
N ARG A 77 -3.72 6.53 -2.62
CA ARG A 77 -4.61 7.35 -1.80
C ARG A 77 -4.48 6.97 -0.34
N GLU A 78 -4.52 7.96 0.55
CA GLU A 78 -4.64 7.72 1.96
C GLU A 78 -6.05 7.21 2.27
N VAL A 79 -6.13 6.11 3.00
CA VAL A 79 -7.38 5.60 3.56
C VAL A 79 -7.61 6.35 4.86
N ILE A 80 -8.41 7.42 4.78
CA ILE A 80 -8.84 8.15 5.96
C ILE A 80 -10.02 7.36 6.54
N ASN A 81 -9.82 6.71 7.69
CA ASN A 81 -10.96 6.27 8.48
C ASN A 81 -11.66 7.53 9.01
N GLU A 82 -12.83 7.85 8.49
CA GLU A 82 -13.79 8.77 9.12
C GLU A 82 -14.33 8.12 10.41
N GLU A 83 -13.48 8.01 11.43
CA GLU A 83 -13.93 7.81 12.81
C GLU A 83 -13.47 9.01 13.63
N ASN A 84 -14.08 10.16 13.34
CA ASN A 84 -14.26 11.27 14.29
C ASN A 84 -15.39 12.20 13.80
N SER A 85 -16.57 11.62 13.60
CA SER A 85 -17.83 12.38 13.53
C SER A 85 -18.71 12.01 14.73
N ASP A 86 -18.20 12.19 15.94
CA ASP A 86 -19.03 12.27 17.15
C ASP A 86 -18.26 13.03 18.21
N SER A 87 -18.40 14.37 18.21
CA SER A 87 -18.40 15.23 19.40
C SER A 87 -18.31 16.70 18.98
N ILE A 88 -19.44 17.31 18.67
CA ILE A 88 -19.73 18.67 19.18
C ILE A 88 -21.21 18.64 19.57
N GLY A 89 -21.43 18.59 20.89
CA GLY A 89 -22.74 18.73 21.52
C GLY A 89 -23.18 20.17 21.68
#